data_AF-A0AAN8AFZ1-F1
#
_entry.id   AF-A0AAN8AFZ1-F1
#
_cell.length_a   1.000
_cell.length_b   1.000
_cell.length_c   1.000
_cell.angle_alpha   90.00
_cell.angle_beta   90.00
_cell.angle_gamma   90.00
#
_symmetry.space_group_name_H-M   'P 1'
#
loop_
_entity.id
_entity.type
_entity.pdbx_description
1 polymer ?
#
loop_
_entity_poly.entity_id
_entity_poly.type
_entity_poly.pdbx_seq_one_letter_code
_entity_poly.pdbx_strand_id
1 'polypeptide(L)'
;MQTEKSGRQRQRNKPVEAQQTSISWVYTRYGKCYTFNGNRTTSRKSKQGGMGNGLEIMLDIQQDEYLPIWRETNETSLEAGIRVQIHSQDEPPYIHQLGFGVSPGFQTFVSCQEQRLTYLPQPWGNCRSTSKEKFPGYDTYSISACRLLCETNEVLRVCGCRMVHMPGTADICPPSKINCVDKALAQLQKNTGDTCPCETPCNLTRYGKELSMVKIPSKGSARYLSRKYDKSEEYIRDNFLVLDIFFEALNYETIEQKKAYDVAGLLGDIGGQMGLFIGASILSILEILDYIYEVIKQRLQRLLRPQKEQKKSKQQPSTVATVGLEDVKAKQEPNDMPRSHPEGAYANTILPNHHHPHPHHHRPGHHGVFEDFAC
;
A
#
# COMPACT_ATOMS: atom_id res chain seq x y z
N MET A 1 2.65 -11.33 -76.80
CA MET A 1 2.57 -10.23 -75.81
C MET A 1 1.58 -10.66 -74.73
N GLN A 2 2.08 -11.40 -73.74
CA GLN A 2 1.33 -11.79 -72.55
C GLN A 2 1.38 -10.61 -71.57
N THR A 3 0.22 -10.18 -71.08
CA THR A 3 0.14 -9.25 -69.96
C THR A 3 -0.67 -9.90 -68.85
N GLU A 4 0.08 -10.51 -67.92
CA GLU A 4 -0.40 -10.90 -66.60
C GLU A 4 -0.92 -9.67 -65.85
N LYS A 5 -2.18 -9.71 -65.40
CA LYS A 5 -2.64 -8.87 -64.29
C LYS A 5 -2.93 -9.76 -63.10
N SER A 6 -1.93 -9.82 -62.24
CA SER A 6 -1.95 -10.42 -60.91
C SER A 6 -3.16 -9.95 -60.10
N GLY A 7 -4.08 -10.88 -59.83
CA GLY A 7 -5.20 -10.69 -58.91
C GLY A 7 -4.71 -10.75 -57.46
N ARG A 8 -4.64 -9.59 -56.81
CA ARG A 8 -4.44 -9.51 -55.35
C ARG A 8 -5.80 -9.36 -54.68
N GLN A 9 -6.40 -10.49 -54.30
CA GLN A 9 -7.54 -10.54 -53.40
C GLN A 9 -7.18 -9.79 -52.10
N ARG A 10 -7.69 -8.57 -51.93
CA ARG A 10 -7.78 -7.94 -50.61
C ARG A 10 -8.79 -8.74 -49.80
N GLN A 11 -8.27 -9.60 -48.94
CA GLN A 11 -9.01 -10.16 -47.82
C GLN A 11 -9.72 -9.00 -47.10
N ARG A 12 -11.05 -8.96 -47.22
CA ARG A 12 -11.89 -8.15 -46.34
C ARG A 12 -11.74 -8.77 -44.95
N ASN A 13 -10.94 -8.13 -44.11
CA ASN A 13 -10.93 -8.40 -42.68
C ASN A 13 -12.37 -8.30 -42.19
N LYS A 14 -12.89 -9.43 -41.71
CA LYS A 14 -14.10 -9.49 -40.89
C LYS A 14 -13.93 -8.54 -39.71
N PRO A 15 -14.97 -7.83 -39.26
CA PRO A 15 -14.90 -7.10 -38.01
C PRO A 15 -14.63 -8.10 -36.89
N VAL A 16 -13.73 -7.70 -35.98
CA VAL A 16 -13.28 -8.47 -34.83
C VAL A 16 -14.46 -8.65 -33.88
N GLU A 17 -15.17 -9.76 -34.05
CA GLU A 17 -16.21 -10.25 -33.14
C GLU A 17 -15.58 -11.07 -31.99
N ALA A 18 -14.40 -10.64 -31.53
CA ALA A 18 -13.55 -11.35 -30.59
C ALA A 18 -13.31 -10.53 -29.32
N GLN A 19 -14.39 -10.16 -28.60
CA GLN A 19 -14.23 -9.58 -27.26
C GLN A 19 -15.39 -9.84 -26.28
N GLN A 20 -16.29 -10.78 -26.60
CA GLN A 20 -17.39 -11.14 -25.69
C GLN A 20 -16.94 -12.06 -24.52
N THR A 21 -15.74 -12.64 -24.56
CA THR A 21 -15.33 -13.72 -23.63
C THR A 21 -14.73 -13.25 -22.30
N SER A 22 -14.59 -11.95 -22.08
CA SER A 22 -13.93 -11.41 -20.86
C SER A 22 -14.79 -10.45 -20.04
N ILE A 23 -16.10 -10.44 -20.26
CA ILE A 23 -17.06 -9.61 -19.52
C ILE A 23 -17.96 -10.53 -18.70
N SER A 24 -17.93 -10.37 -17.38
CA SER A 24 -18.85 -11.03 -16.45
C SER A 24 -19.94 -10.05 -16.02
N TRP A 25 -21.17 -10.54 -15.78
CA TRP A 25 -22.23 -9.71 -15.22
C TRP A 25 -22.19 -9.74 -13.69
N VAL A 26 -22.60 -8.63 -13.07
CA VAL A 26 -22.68 -8.46 -11.61
C VAL A 26 -23.90 -7.60 -11.28
N TYR A 27 -24.60 -7.90 -10.20
CA TYR A 27 -25.67 -7.03 -9.71
C TYR A 27 -25.11 -5.99 -8.76
N THR A 28 -25.47 -4.73 -8.98
CA THR A 28 -25.18 -3.61 -8.06
C THR A 28 -26.48 -2.91 -7.68
N ARG A 29 -26.41 -1.80 -6.94
CA ARG A 29 -27.58 -0.96 -6.67
C ARG A 29 -28.25 -0.41 -7.94
N TYR A 30 -27.50 -0.25 -9.03
CA TYR A 30 -28.04 0.16 -10.34
C TYR A 30 -28.65 -0.99 -11.15
N GLY A 31 -28.72 -2.20 -10.59
CA GLY A 31 -29.22 -3.37 -11.29
C GLY A 31 -28.09 -4.15 -11.99
N LYS A 32 -28.33 -4.54 -13.25
CA LYS A 32 -27.42 -5.42 -14.00
C LYS A 32 -26.23 -4.61 -14.55
N CYS A 33 -25.04 -4.87 -14.01
CA CYS A 33 -23.79 -4.26 -14.44
C CYS A 33 -22.86 -5.30 -15.07
N TYR A 34 -21.78 -4.81 -15.68
CA TYR A 34 -20.79 -5.61 -16.37
C TYR A 34 -19.38 -5.28 -15.86
N THR A 35 -18.57 -6.31 -15.65
CA THR A 35 -17.18 -6.17 -15.21
C THR A 35 -16.27 -6.77 -16.27
N PHE A 36 -15.41 -5.94 -16.85
CA PHE A 36 -14.33 -6.38 -17.71
C PHE A 36 -13.14 -6.85 -16.87
N ASN A 37 -12.50 -7.95 -17.26
CA ASN A 37 -11.30 -8.49 -16.58
C ASN A 37 -11.51 -8.87 -15.10
N GLY A 38 -12.72 -9.31 -14.73
CA GLY A 38 -13.06 -9.72 -13.36
C GLY A 38 -12.52 -11.09 -12.92
N ASN A 39 -12.12 -11.95 -13.87
CA ASN A 39 -11.64 -13.30 -13.53
C ASN A 39 -10.14 -13.30 -13.19
N ARG A 40 -9.81 -13.70 -11.95
CA ARG A 40 -8.43 -13.80 -11.42
C ARG A 40 -7.56 -14.78 -12.23
N THR A 41 -8.15 -15.88 -12.69
CA THR A 41 -7.41 -16.96 -13.38
C THR A 41 -6.98 -16.57 -14.79
N THR A 42 -7.73 -15.67 -15.44
CA THR A 42 -7.48 -15.22 -16.81
C THR A 42 -7.28 -13.70 -16.85
N SER A 43 -6.48 -13.17 -15.91
CA SER A 43 -6.23 -11.73 -15.83
C SER A 43 -5.43 -11.24 -17.04
N ARG A 44 -5.97 -10.24 -17.73
CA ARG A 44 -5.25 -9.48 -18.76
C ARG A 44 -4.35 -8.45 -18.10
N LYS A 45 -3.13 -8.30 -18.62
CA LYS A 45 -2.12 -7.33 -18.15
C LYS A 45 -1.70 -6.45 -19.31
N SER A 46 -1.55 -5.16 -19.08
CA SER A 46 -0.94 -4.28 -20.07
C SER A 46 0.58 -4.41 -20.06
N LYS A 47 1.19 -4.33 -21.23
CA LYS A 47 2.66 -4.41 -21.42
C LYS A 47 3.30 -3.07 -21.74
N GLN A 48 2.50 -2.03 -21.99
CA GLN A 48 2.94 -0.69 -22.38
C GLN A 48 1.92 0.35 -21.91
N GLY A 49 2.39 1.55 -21.59
CA GLY A 49 1.51 2.69 -21.33
C GLY A 49 0.88 3.24 -22.61
N GLY A 50 -0.07 4.16 -22.44
CA GLY A 50 -0.72 4.89 -23.52
C GLY A 50 -2.03 4.27 -24.02
N MET A 51 -2.84 5.10 -24.68
CA MET A 51 -4.23 4.79 -25.06
C MET A 51 -4.40 3.52 -25.90
N GLY A 52 -3.46 3.22 -26.80
CA GLY A 52 -3.54 2.03 -27.67
C GLY A 52 -3.28 0.69 -26.96
N ASN A 53 -2.84 0.72 -25.71
CA ASN A 53 -2.51 -0.47 -24.91
C ASN A 53 -3.51 -0.70 -23.75
N GLY A 54 -4.63 0.02 -23.77
CA GLY A 54 -5.69 -0.04 -22.76
C GLY A 54 -6.93 -0.81 -23.21
N LEU A 55 -8.02 -0.53 -22.51
CA LEU A 55 -9.38 -0.90 -22.90
C LEU A 55 -10.01 0.28 -23.64
N GLU A 56 -10.44 0.05 -24.88
CA GLU A 56 -11.27 0.97 -25.66
C GLU A 56 -12.62 0.32 -25.88
N ILE A 57 -13.71 0.99 -25.46
CA ILE A 57 -15.08 0.53 -25.70
C ILE A 57 -15.95 1.67 -26.22
N MET A 58 -16.73 1.38 -27.26
CA MET A 58 -17.79 2.24 -27.76
C MET A 58 -19.12 1.67 -27.29
N LEU A 59 -19.91 2.46 -26.58
CA LEU A 59 -21.18 2.06 -26.00
C LEU A 59 -22.31 2.94 -26.51
N ASP A 60 -23.47 2.33 -26.68
CA ASP A 60 -24.75 2.98 -26.94
C ASP A 60 -25.58 2.89 -25.65
N ILE A 61 -25.92 4.02 -25.03
CA ILE A 61 -26.67 4.04 -23.78
C ILE A 61 -28.18 3.81 -23.97
N GLN A 62 -28.69 3.86 -25.20
CA GLN A 62 -30.09 3.57 -25.53
C GLN A 62 -31.11 4.40 -24.72
N GLN A 63 -31.01 5.73 -24.77
CA GLN A 63 -31.94 6.64 -24.07
C GLN A 63 -33.42 6.39 -24.43
N ASP A 64 -33.71 5.87 -25.62
CA ASP A 64 -35.08 5.50 -26.03
C ASP A 64 -35.71 4.41 -25.14
N GLU A 65 -34.90 3.58 -24.49
CA GLU A 65 -35.34 2.50 -23.58
C GLU A 65 -35.40 2.96 -22.11
N TYR A 66 -35.09 4.24 -21.84
CA TYR A 66 -35.14 4.75 -20.47
C TYR A 66 -36.58 4.82 -19.98
N LEU A 67 -36.79 4.44 -18.73
CA LEU A 67 -38.10 4.52 -18.11
C LEU A 67 -38.54 5.98 -18.04
N PRO A 68 -39.73 6.33 -18.56
CA PRO A 68 -40.21 7.70 -18.51
C PRO A 68 -40.44 8.11 -17.05
N ILE A 69 -39.90 9.27 -16.68
CA ILE A 69 -39.91 9.76 -15.30
C ILE A 69 -41.14 10.64 -15.10
N TRP A 70 -42.12 10.14 -14.36
CA TRP A 70 -43.36 10.88 -14.03
C TRP A 70 -43.36 11.46 -12.61
N ARG A 71 -42.50 10.94 -11.73
CA ARG A 71 -42.32 11.38 -10.33
C ARG A 71 -40.88 11.14 -9.90
N GLU A 72 -40.32 12.08 -9.15
CA GLU A 72 -39.02 11.90 -8.51
C GLU A 72 -39.12 10.86 -7.38
N THR A 73 -38.30 9.82 -7.46
CA THR A 73 -38.07 8.85 -6.39
C THR A 73 -36.57 8.74 -6.16
N ASN A 74 -36.16 8.17 -5.02
CA ASN A 74 -34.75 7.94 -4.72
C ASN A 74 -34.05 6.98 -5.72
N GLU A 75 -34.82 6.28 -6.56
CA GLU A 75 -34.32 5.32 -7.55
C GLU A 75 -34.32 5.87 -8.99
N THR A 76 -34.98 7.00 -9.26
CA THR A 76 -35.03 7.60 -10.61
C THR A 76 -33.84 8.53 -10.83
N SER A 77 -32.92 8.14 -11.70
CA SER A 77 -31.81 8.98 -12.15
C SER A 77 -32.26 9.93 -13.26
N LEU A 78 -32.05 11.24 -13.07
CA LEU A 78 -32.23 12.27 -14.11
C LEU A 78 -31.02 12.35 -15.07
N GLU A 79 -29.94 11.63 -14.77
CA GLU A 79 -28.71 11.61 -15.54
C GLU A 79 -28.77 10.61 -16.71
N ALA A 80 -28.23 11.01 -17.87
CA ALA A 80 -28.00 10.14 -19.01
C ALA A 80 -26.49 9.91 -19.18
N GLY A 81 -26.09 8.64 -19.26
CA GLY A 81 -24.70 8.22 -19.29
C GLY A 81 -24.50 6.91 -18.53
N ILE A 82 -23.25 6.57 -18.26
CA ILE A 82 -22.87 5.38 -17.50
C ILE A 82 -22.05 5.75 -16.28
N ARG A 83 -22.13 4.94 -15.23
CA ARG A 83 -21.18 4.98 -14.12
C ARG A 83 -20.15 3.88 -14.30
N VAL A 84 -18.89 4.20 -14.00
CA VAL A 84 -17.75 3.30 -14.14
C VAL A 84 -16.95 3.32 -12.84
N GLN A 85 -16.50 2.14 -12.40
CA GLN A 85 -15.58 2.01 -11.28
C GLN A 85 -14.39 1.17 -11.72
N ILE A 86 -13.18 1.68 -11.44
CA ILE A 86 -11.93 0.95 -11.63
C ILE A 86 -11.50 0.44 -10.26
N HIS A 87 -11.37 -0.87 -10.10
CA HIS A 87 -11.05 -1.52 -8.84
C HIS A 87 -10.18 -2.76 -9.07
N SER A 88 -9.52 -3.23 -8.02
CA SER A 88 -8.77 -4.49 -8.05
C SER A 88 -9.73 -5.68 -8.22
N GLN A 89 -9.26 -6.77 -8.83
CA GLN A 89 -10.06 -8.00 -8.97
C GLN A 89 -10.42 -8.64 -7.62
N ASP A 90 -9.69 -8.31 -6.55
CA ASP A 90 -9.91 -8.82 -5.20
C ASP A 90 -10.96 -8.00 -4.40
N GLU A 91 -11.46 -6.91 -4.97
CA GLU A 91 -12.45 -6.03 -4.35
C GLU A 91 -13.79 -6.09 -5.12
N PRO A 92 -14.94 -6.29 -4.46
CA PRO A 92 -16.23 -6.23 -5.12
C PRO A 92 -16.60 -4.80 -5.55
N PRO A 93 -17.37 -4.64 -6.63
CA PRO A 93 -17.78 -3.32 -7.10
C PRO A 93 -18.73 -2.64 -6.10
N TYR A 94 -18.46 -1.38 -5.83
CA TYR A 94 -19.22 -0.50 -4.93
C TYR A 94 -19.49 0.84 -5.62
N ILE A 95 -20.08 0.72 -6.81
CA ILE A 95 -20.15 1.75 -7.85
C ILE A 95 -21.03 2.95 -7.50
N HIS A 96 -22.01 2.80 -6.60
CA HIS A 96 -22.89 3.92 -6.19
C HIS A 96 -22.17 4.97 -5.35
N GLN A 97 -21.07 4.62 -4.67
CA GLN A 97 -20.25 5.58 -3.92
C GLN A 97 -18.90 5.85 -4.60
N LEU A 98 -18.27 4.85 -5.23
CA LEU A 98 -16.90 4.94 -5.75
C LEU A 98 -16.82 5.08 -7.27
N GLY A 99 -17.95 5.02 -7.98
CA GLY A 99 -18.02 5.18 -9.43
C GLY A 99 -17.93 6.63 -9.88
N PHE A 100 -17.36 6.86 -11.05
CA PHE A 100 -17.38 8.14 -11.76
C PHE A 100 -18.33 8.06 -12.97
N GLY A 101 -18.92 9.19 -13.37
CA GLY A 101 -19.82 9.28 -14.51
C GLY A 101 -19.08 9.49 -15.83
N VAL A 102 -19.62 8.91 -16.90
CA VAL A 102 -19.16 9.10 -18.29
C VAL A 102 -20.37 9.46 -19.15
N SER A 103 -20.27 10.60 -19.83
CA SER A 103 -21.38 11.20 -20.58
C SER A 103 -21.40 10.75 -22.05
N PRO A 104 -22.60 10.63 -22.67
CA PRO A 104 -22.73 10.46 -24.11
C PRO A 104 -22.28 11.69 -24.89
N GLY A 105 -21.92 11.49 -26.16
CA GLY A 105 -21.40 12.53 -27.05
C GLY A 105 -19.92 12.87 -26.82
N PHE A 106 -19.23 12.13 -25.95
CA PHE A 106 -17.82 12.29 -25.67
C PHE A 106 -17.05 10.97 -25.76
N GLN A 107 -15.79 11.09 -26.16
CA GLN A 107 -14.76 10.10 -25.94
C GLN A 107 -14.00 10.51 -24.67
N THR A 108 -14.13 9.71 -23.63
CA THR A 108 -13.51 9.95 -22.32
C THR A 108 -12.27 9.10 -22.17
N PHE A 109 -11.13 9.76 -21.99
CA PHE A 109 -9.85 9.14 -21.69
C PHE A 109 -9.65 9.13 -20.18
N VAL A 110 -9.39 7.95 -19.64
CA VAL A 110 -9.11 7.71 -18.23
C VAL A 110 -7.69 7.18 -18.12
N SER A 111 -6.77 8.11 -17.84
CA SER A 111 -5.38 7.79 -17.56
C SER A 111 -5.27 7.27 -16.13
N CYS A 112 -4.77 6.05 -15.97
CA CYS A 112 -4.69 5.36 -14.69
C CYS A 112 -3.24 5.23 -14.22
N GLN A 113 -3.06 5.28 -12.90
CA GLN A 113 -1.81 4.96 -12.22
C GLN A 113 -2.06 3.94 -11.09
N GLU A 114 -1.34 2.82 -11.09
CA GLU A 114 -1.44 1.82 -10.02
C GLU A 114 -0.71 2.32 -8.77
N GLN A 115 -1.42 2.40 -7.65
CA GLN A 115 -0.88 2.79 -6.33
C GLN A 115 -0.99 1.60 -5.37
N ARG A 116 0.13 1.19 -4.79
CA ARG A 116 0.20 0.14 -3.77
C ARG A 116 0.43 0.79 -2.41
N LEU A 117 -0.57 0.65 -1.53
CA LEU A 117 -0.56 1.24 -0.21
C LEU A 117 -0.30 0.13 0.83
N THR A 118 0.74 0.33 1.63
CA THR A 118 1.11 -0.56 2.74
C THR A 118 0.99 0.19 4.05
N TYR A 119 0.06 -0.23 4.91
CA TYR A 119 -0.19 0.34 6.23
C TYR A 119 0.43 -0.50 7.34
N LEU A 120 0.68 0.12 8.49
CA LEU A 120 1.19 -0.56 9.67
C LEU A 120 0.06 -1.03 10.61
N PRO A 121 0.17 -2.23 11.19
CA PRO A 121 -0.76 -2.71 12.20
C PRO A 121 -0.53 -2.02 13.54
N GLN A 122 -1.41 -2.26 14.51
CA GLN A 122 -1.20 -1.82 15.89
C GLN A 122 0.12 -2.38 16.43
N PRO A 123 0.87 -1.61 17.25
CA PRO A 123 0.55 -0.30 17.84
C PRO A 123 0.86 0.93 16.96
N TRP A 124 1.48 0.77 15.79
CA TRP A 124 1.94 1.91 14.97
C TRP A 124 0.84 2.49 14.07
N GLY A 125 -0.15 1.68 13.69
CA GLY A 125 -1.29 2.10 12.89
C GLY A 125 -2.53 1.28 13.20
N ASN A 126 -3.56 1.41 12.38
CA ASN A 126 -4.85 0.73 12.57
C ASN A 126 -5.27 0.00 11.29
N CYS A 127 -4.48 -0.99 10.87
CA CYS A 127 -4.80 -1.84 9.73
C CYS A 127 -5.04 -3.30 10.13
N ARG A 128 -5.95 -3.94 9.39
CA ARG A 128 -6.24 -5.37 9.52
C ARG A 128 -5.30 -6.17 8.63
N SER A 129 -4.55 -7.11 9.23
CA SER A 129 -3.74 -8.06 8.45
C SER A 129 -4.65 -9.07 7.77
N THR A 130 -4.68 -9.06 6.44
CA THR A 130 -5.57 -9.86 5.57
C THR A 130 -5.25 -11.37 5.57
N SER A 131 -4.31 -11.85 6.40
CA SER A 131 -3.64 -13.14 6.22
C SER A 131 -4.36 -14.37 6.79
N LYS A 132 -5.50 -14.25 7.51
CA LYS A 132 -6.02 -15.40 8.30
C LYS A 132 -7.53 -15.69 8.30
N GLU A 133 -8.40 -14.84 7.77
CA GLU A 133 -9.85 -15.05 7.90
C GLU A 133 -10.56 -14.96 6.54
N LYS A 134 -11.25 -16.05 6.17
CA LYS A 134 -12.22 -16.05 5.07
C LYS A 134 -13.34 -15.08 5.45
N PHE A 135 -13.62 -14.12 4.59
CA PHE A 135 -14.73 -13.20 4.79
C PHE A 135 -16.01 -13.85 4.23
N PRO A 136 -17.14 -13.87 4.95
CA PRO A 136 -18.33 -14.55 4.44
C PRO A 136 -18.80 -13.91 3.13
N GLY A 137 -18.86 -14.72 2.07
CA GLY A 137 -19.23 -14.27 0.72
C GLY A 137 -18.07 -13.75 -0.15
N TYR A 138 -16.86 -13.56 0.39
CA TYR A 138 -15.70 -13.06 -0.37
C TYR A 138 -14.38 -13.74 0.04
N ASP A 139 -13.52 -14.05 -0.94
CA ASP A 139 -12.24 -14.70 -0.67
C ASP A 139 -11.23 -13.79 0.05
N THR A 140 -11.32 -12.48 -0.21
CA THR A 140 -10.37 -11.45 0.25
C THR A 140 -11.10 -10.34 0.99
N TYR A 141 -10.56 -9.94 2.14
CA TYR A 141 -11.07 -8.77 2.86
C TYR A 141 -10.70 -7.49 2.10
N SER A 142 -11.70 -6.67 1.83
CA SER A 142 -11.57 -5.32 1.29
C SER A 142 -12.55 -4.38 1.99
N ILE A 143 -12.32 -3.07 1.90
CA ILE A 143 -13.19 -2.08 2.53
C ILE A 143 -14.60 -2.16 1.93
N SER A 144 -14.71 -2.32 0.61
CA SER A 144 -16.01 -2.47 -0.07
C SER A 144 -16.73 -3.76 0.32
N ALA A 145 -16.02 -4.89 0.44
CA ALA A 145 -16.63 -6.14 0.92
C ALA A 145 -17.15 -6.00 2.37
N CYS A 146 -16.39 -5.34 3.24
CA CYS A 146 -16.80 -5.08 4.62
C CYS A 146 -18.08 -4.24 4.70
N ARG A 147 -18.12 -3.13 3.96
CA ARG A 147 -19.29 -2.25 3.91
C ARG A 147 -20.52 -2.97 3.38
N LEU A 148 -20.37 -3.70 2.27
CA LEU A 148 -21.47 -4.42 1.65
C LEU A 148 -22.03 -5.52 2.57
N LEU A 149 -21.16 -6.23 3.31
CA LEU A 149 -21.63 -7.19 4.33
C LEU A 149 -22.33 -6.49 5.49
N CYS A 150 -21.82 -5.35 5.96
CA CYS A 150 -22.45 -4.61 7.05
C CYS A 150 -23.85 -4.11 6.65
N GLU A 151 -23.99 -3.55 5.45
CA GLU A 151 -25.28 -3.16 4.87
C GLU A 151 -26.22 -4.37 4.76
N THR A 152 -25.72 -5.50 4.29
CA THR A 152 -26.50 -6.74 4.18
C THR A 152 -27.01 -7.21 5.53
N ASN A 153 -26.15 -7.25 6.55
CA ASN A 153 -26.52 -7.70 7.89
C ASN A 153 -27.55 -6.77 8.53
N GLU A 154 -27.42 -5.46 8.34
CA GLU A 154 -28.37 -4.49 8.89
C GLU A 154 -29.75 -4.61 8.22
N VAL A 155 -29.78 -4.76 6.89
CA VAL A 155 -31.04 -4.94 6.16
C VAL A 155 -31.71 -6.27 6.52
N LEU A 156 -30.93 -7.34 6.70
CA LEU A 156 -31.45 -8.62 7.19
C LEU A 156 -32.02 -8.50 8.60
N ARG A 157 -31.34 -7.78 9.50
CA ARG A 157 -31.77 -7.56 10.89
C ARG A 157 -33.08 -6.79 10.99
N VAL A 158 -33.24 -5.73 10.18
CA VAL A 158 -34.40 -4.82 10.25
C VAL A 158 -35.58 -5.31 9.40
N CYS A 159 -35.33 -5.76 8.16
CA CYS A 159 -36.38 -6.06 7.18
C CYS A 159 -36.57 -7.57 6.91
N GLY A 160 -35.65 -8.42 7.38
CA GLY A 160 -35.72 -9.89 7.24
C GLY A 160 -35.52 -10.41 5.82
N CYS A 161 -34.91 -9.62 4.94
CA CYS A 161 -34.67 -9.97 3.52
C CYS A 161 -33.40 -9.27 3.04
N ARG A 162 -32.92 -9.58 1.82
CA ARG A 162 -31.77 -8.90 1.20
C ARG A 162 -32.10 -8.31 -0.17
N MET A 163 -31.33 -7.32 -0.60
CA MET A 163 -31.38 -6.83 -1.98
C MET A 163 -30.66 -7.77 -2.95
N VAL A 164 -30.94 -7.63 -4.25
CA VAL A 164 -30.40 -8.51 -5.31
C VAL A 164 -28.87 -8.49 -5.37
N HIS A 165 -28.25 -7.33 -5.15
CA HIS A 165 -26.79 -7.15 -5.18
C HIS A 165 -26.08 -7.56 -3.89
N MET A 166 -26.83 -7.83 -2.82
CA MET A 166 -26.26 -8.20 -1.52
C MET A 166 -25.87 -9.68 -1.50
N PRO A 167 -24.68 -10.03 -0.98
CA PRO A 167 -24.26 -11.42 -0.86
C PRO A 167 -25.14 -12.20 0.12
N GLY A 168 -25.12 -13.53 0.03
CA GLY A 168 -25.82 -14.43 0.95
C GLY A 168 -27.01 -15.18 0.32
N THR A 169 -27.60 -16.08 1.10
CA THR A 169 -28.65 -17.02 0.66
C THR A 169 -30.06 -16.62 1.12
N ALA A 170 -30.20 -15.51 1.84
CA ALA A 170 -31.49 -15.03 2.29
C ALA A 170 -32.42 -14.66 1.12
N ASP A 171 -33.73 -14.60 1.39
CA ASP A 171 -34.73 -14.27 0.38
C ASP A 171 -34.61 -12.82 -0.11
N ILE A 172 -34.90 -12.62 -1.39
CA ILE A 172 -34.87 -11.31 -2.03
C ILE A 172 -36.08 -10.50 -1.55
N CYS A 173 -35.85 -9.25 -1.15
CA CYS A 173 -36.92 -8.36 -0.69
C CYS A 173 -37.97 -8.12 -1.79
N PRO A 174 -39.28 -8.26 -1.50
CA PRO A 174 -40.33 -7.88 -2.44
C PRO A 174 -40.40 -6.35 -2.58
N PRO A 175 -40.94 -5.81 -3.71
CA PRO A 175 -41.04 -4.37 -3.93
C PRO A 175 -41.77 -3.61 -2.82
N SER A 176 -42.72 -4.24 -2.13
CA SER A 176 -43.44 -3.64 -0.99
C SER A 176 -42.54 -3.30 0.20
N LYS A 177 -41.38 -3.94 0.33
CA LYS A 177 -40.42 -3.72 1.42
C LYS A 177 -39.28 -2.76 1.07
N ILE A 178 -39.22 -2.19 -0.13
CA ILE A 178 -38.15 -1.26 -0.56
C ILE A 178 -38.02 -0.08 0.42
N ASN A 179 -39.15 0.50 0.84
CA ASN A 179 -39.18 1.58 1.82
C ASN A 179 -38.57 1.20 3.19
N CYS A 180 -38.62 -0.08 3.58
CA CYS A 180 -37.96 -0.55 4.80
C CYS A 180 -36.45 -0.54 4.61
N VAL A 181 -35.99 -1.06 3.46
CA VAL A 181 -34.56 -1.16 3.16
C VAL A 181 -33.92 0.21 3.06
N ASP A 182 -34.55 1.15 2.34
CA ASP A 182 -34.05 2.52 2.23
C ASP A 182 -33.93 3.21 3.59
N LYS A 183 -34.90 2.99 4.49
CA LYS A 183 -34.84 3.53 5.86
C LYS A 183 -33.72 2.89 6.67
N ALA A 184 -33.53 1.58 6.57
CA ALA A 184 -32.46 0.87 7.27
C ALA A 184 -31.08 1.35 6.81
N LEU A 185 -30.87 1.46 5.50
CA LEU A 185 -29.61 1.97 4.92
C LEU A 185 -29.38 3.45 5.27
N ALA A 186 -30.42 4.28 5.24
CA ALA A 186 -30.31 5.69 5.64
C ALA A 186 -29.99 5.86 7.13
N GLN A 187 -30.49 4.98 8.00
CA GLN A 187 -30.13 4.96 9.42
C GLN A 187 -28.67 4.56 9.62
N LEU A 188 -28.20 3.54 8.90
CA LEU A 188 -26.81 3.09 8.94
C LEU A 188 -25.83 4.20 8.51
N GLN A 189 -26.19 5.00 7.50
CA GLN A 189 -25.40 6.14 7.06
C GLN A 189 -25.38 7.31 8.05
N LYS A 190 -26.42 7.47 8.88
CA LYS A 190 -26.46 8.53 9.91
C LYS A 190 -25.68 8.16 11.17
N ASN A 191 -25.61 6.88 11.50
CA ASN A 191 -24.91 6.36 12.68
C ASN A 191 -23.43 6.02 12.38
N THR A 192 -22.81 6.77 11.46
CA THR A 192 -21.44 6.55 10.96
C THR A 192 -20.39 6.69 12.05
N GLY A 193 -20.12 5.59 12.74
CA GLY A 193 -19.04 5.45 13.72
C GLY A 193 -19.08 4.11 14.43
N ASP A 194 -20.22 3.77 15.03
CA ASP A 194 -20.31 2.62 15.94
C ASP A 194 -20.83 1.34 15.28
N THR A 195 -21.66 1.44 14.23
CA THR A 195 -22.39 0.27 13.71
C THR A 195 -21.62 -0.54 12.66
N CYS A 196 -20.70 0.07 11.89
CA CYS A 196 -19.91 -0.61 10.85
C CYS A 196 -18.41 -0.24 10.91
N PRO A 197 -17.64 -0.78 11.88
CA PRO A 197 -16.20 -0.56 11.95
C PRO A 197 -15.47 -1.37 10.87
N CYS A 198 -15.31 -0.80 9.68
CA CYS A 198 -14.51 -1.39 8.60
C CYS A 198 -13.09 -0.84 8.63
N GLU A 199 -12.18 -1.62 9.21
CA GLU A 199 -10.75 -1.31 9.26
C GLU A 199 -10.12 -1.38 7.85
N THR A 200 -9.09 -0.57 7.60
CA THR A 200 -8.37 -0.62 6.33
C THR A 200 -7.47 -1.87 6.30
N PRO A 201 -7.40 -2.60 5.17
CA PRO A 201 -6.44 -3.69 5.04
C PRO A 201 -5.02 -3.13 5.02
N CYS A 202 -4.07 -3.89 5.58
CA CYS A 202 -2.67 -3.46 5.58
C CYS A 202 -2.06 -3.37 4.18
N ASN A 203 -2.53 -4.19 3.24
CA ASN A 203 -2.12 -4.15 1.84
C ASN A 203 -3.34 -3.81 0.98
N LEU A 204 -3.23 -2.74 0.20
CA LEU A 204 -4.29 -2.21 -0.63
C LEU A 204 -3.73 -1.78 -1.97
N THR A 205 -4.43 -2.09 -3.06
CA THR A 205 -4.16 -1.53 -4.38
C THR A 205 -5.25 -0.53 -4.72
N ARG A 206 -4.87 0.69 -5.09
CA ARG A 206 -5.74 1.74 -5.62
C ARG A 206 -5.31 2.13 -7.01
N TYR A 207 -6.25 2.70 -7.77
CA TYR A 207 -5.99 3.25 -9.09
C TYR A 207 -6.26 4.75 -9.04
N GLY A 208 -5.19 5.55 -9.08
CA GLY A 208 -5.28 6.97 -9.37
C GLY A 208 -5.81 7.15 -10.79
N LYS A 209 -6.67 8.15 -11.01
CA LYS A 209 -7.30 8.38 -12.32
C LYS A 209 -7.32 9.86 -12.66
N GLU A 210 -6.95 10.17 -13.89
CA GLU A 210 -7.09 11.49 -14.49
C GLU A 210 -8.01 11.39 -15.71
N LEU A 211 -9.01 12.25 -15.76
CA LEU A 211 -10.04 12.23 -16.80
C LEU A 211 -9.82 13.38 -17.77
N SER A 212 -9.85 13.06 -19.07
CA SER A 212 -9.96 14.06 -20.12
C SER A 212 -11.00 13.62 -21.14
N MET A 213 -11.58 14.56 -21.88
CA MET A 213 -12.70 14.27 -22.78
C MET A 213 -12.61 15.09 -24.06
N VAL A 214 -12.99 14.45 -25.18
CA VAL A 214 -13.12 15.08 -26.49
C VAL A 214 -14.48 14.76 -27.07
N LYS A 215 -15.00 15.65 -27.92
CA LYS A 215 -16.33 15.49 -28.51
C LYS A 215 -16.35 14.41 -29.59
N ILE A 216 -17.36 13.54 -29.57
CA ILE A 216 -17.65 12.55 -30.61
C ILE A 216 -19.15 12.58 -30.97
N PRO A 217 -19.53 12.41 -32.25
CA PRO A 217 -18.70 12.41 -33.44
C PRO A 217 -18.21 13.79 -33.89
N SER A 218 -17.13 13.79 -34.68
CA SER A 218 -16.75 14.93 -35.51
C SER A 218 -17.73 15.11 -36.68
N LYS A 219 -17.81 16.32 -37.26
CA LYS A 219 -18.71 16.59 -38.41
C LYS A 219 -18.54 15.61 -39.57
N GLY A 220 -17.30 15.15 -39.83
CA GLY A 220 -17.02 14.18 -40.89
C GLY A 220 -17.38 12.73 -40.53
N SER A 221 -17.26 12.34 -39.26
CA SER A 221 -17.53 10.97 -38.79
C SER A 221 -18.99 10.73 -38.44
N ALA A 222 -19.78 11.78 -38.17
CA ALA A 222 -21.20 11.68 -37.81
C ALA A 222 -22.00 10.89 -38.87
N ARG A 223 -21.83 11.25 -40.15
CA ARG A 223 -22.51 10.58 -41.27
C ARG A 223 -22.09 9.12 -41.43
N TYR A 224 -20.83 8.79 -41.11
CA TYR A 224 -20.34 7.42 -41.17
C TYR A 224 -20.96 6.56 -40.07
N LEU A 225 -20.96 7.04 -38.82
CA LEU A 225 -21.55 6.31 -37.69
C LEU A 225 -23.06 6.15 -37.85
N SER A 226 -23.75 7.20 -38.31
CA SER A 226 -25.18 7.16 -38.62
C SER A 226 -25.51 6.03 -39.61
N ARG A 227 -24.75 5.90 -40.71
CA ARG A 227 -24.95 4.81 -41.69
C ARG A 227 -24.52 3.44 -41.20
N LYS A 228 -23.49 3.37 -40.35
CA LYS A 228 -22.96 2.11 -39.83
C LYS A 228 -23.93 1.46 -38.85
N TYR A 229 -24.57 2.25 -38.00
CA TYR A 229 -25.48 1.76 -36.96
C TYR A 229 -26.96 1.95 -37.31
N ASP A 230 -27.28 2.50 -38.49
CA ASP A 230 -28.63 2.80 -38.97
C ASP A 230 -29.43 3.67 -37.98
N LYS A 231 -28.80 4.76 -37.52
CA LYS A 231 -29.36 5.73 -36.56
C LYS A 231 -29.21 7.16 -37.06
N SER A 232 -30.03 8.09 -36.57
CA SER A 232 -29.91 9.50 -36.91
C SER A 232 -28.61 10.10 -36.36
N GLU A 233 -28.09 11.16 -36.99
CA GLU A 233 -26.89 11.84 -36.49
C GLU A 233 -27.09 12.44 -35.08
N GLU A 234 -28.33 12.85 -34.76
CA GLU A 234 -28.72 13.31 -33.42
C GLU A 234 -28.69 12.17 -32.41
N TYR A 235 -29.26 11.01 -32.76
CA TYR A 235 -29.20 9.81 -31.92
C TYR A 235 -27.76 9.41 -31.59
N ILE A 236 -26.86 9.43 -32.58
CA ILE A 236 -25.44 9.12 -32.34
C ILE A 236 -24.82 10.10 -31.34
N ARG A 237 -25.15 11.40 -31.43
CA ARG A 237 -24.60 12.42 -30.53
C ARG A 237 -25.10 12.27 -29.10
N ASP A 238 -26.36 11.85 -28.94
CA ASP A 238 -27.00 11.80 -27.63
C ASP A 238 -26.84 10.43 -26.96
N ASN A 239 -26.56 9.35 -27.72
CA ASN A 239 -26.51 8.00 -27.16
C ASN A 239 -25.13 7.35 -27.17
N PHE A 240 -24.24 7.72 -28.10
CA PHE A 240 -22.94 7.06 -28.20
C PHE A 240 -21.91 7.72 -27.30
N LEU A 241 -21.14 6.90 -26.59
CA LEU A 241 -19.93 7.30 -25.88
C LEU A 241 -18.79 6.37 -26.22
N VAL A 242 -17.57 6.87 -26.08
CA VAL A 242 -16.35 6.06 -26.15
C VAL A 242 -15.61 6.22 -24.84
N LEU A 243 -15.16 5.10 -24.27
CA LEU A 243 -14.42 5.06 -23.02
C LEU A 243 -13.08 4.38 -23.26
N ASP A 244 -12.01 5.11 -23.00
CA ASP A 244 -10.64 4.63 -23.08
C ASP A 244 -10.02 4.60 -21.68
N ILE A 245 -9.68 3.41 -21.20
CA ILE A 245 -9.00 3.21 -19.91
C ILE A 245 -7.62 2.64 -20.16
N PHE A 246 -6.58 3.38 -19.81
CA PHE A 246 -5.20 2.97 -20.03
C PHE A 246 -4.29 3.40 -18.88
N PHE A 247 -3.08 2.84 -18.82
CA PHE A 247 -2.05 3.31 -17.89
C PHE A 247 -1.20 4.40 -18.54
N GLU A 248 -0.92 5.49 -17.82
CA GLU A 248 -0.08 6.59 -18.32
C GLU A 248 1.33 6.08 -18.69
N ALA A 249 1.95 5.38 -17.73
CA ALA A 249 3.20 4.67 -17.88
C ALA A 249 3.12 3.33 -17.13
N LEU A 250 4.05 2.41 -17.41
CA LEU A 250 4.15 1.13 -16.69
C LEU A 250 4.90 1.26 -15.36
N ASN A 251 4.63 2.31 -14.61
CA ASN A 251 5.11 2.46 -13.26
C ASN A 251 3.95 2.27 -12.28
N TYR A 252 4.30 1.84 -11.08
CA TYR A 252 3.40 1.84 -9.95
C TYR A 252 4.01 2.71 -8.86
N GLU A 253 3.15 3.40 -8.13
CA GLU A 253 3.55 4.17 -6.97
C GLU A 253 3.40 3.30 -5.71
N THR A 254 4.40 3.28 -4.84
CA THR A 254 4.33 2.58 -3.55
C THR A 254 4.28 3.59 -2.42
N ILE A 255 3.18 3.61 -1.67
CA ILE A 255 2.99 4.46 -0.49
C ILE A 255 3.02 3.55 0.74
N GLU A 256 4.15 3.53 1.44
CA GLU A 256 4.36 2.64 2.58
C GLU A 256 4.54 3.43 3.88
N GLN A 257 3.79 3.04 4.91
CA GLN A 257 4.01 3.51 6.27
C GLN A 257 5.23 2.81 6.87
N LYS A 258 6.27 3.57 7.20
CA LYS A 258 7.46 3.08 7.89
C LYS A 258 7.46 3.53 9.34
N LYS A 259 7.95 2.65 10.23
CA LYS A 259 8.13 2.98 11.65
C LYS A 259 9.16 4.10 11.74
N ALA A 260 8.77 5.24 12.33
CA ALA A 260 9.68 6.37 12.50
C ALA A 260 10.84 6.04 13.45
N TYR A 261 10.61 5.11 14.39
CA TYR A 261 11.61 4.69 15.35
C TYR A 261 11.48 3.18 15.59
N ASP A 262 12.61 2.49 15.50
CA ASP A 262 12.71 1.05 15.76
C ASP A 262 13.51 0.81 17.05
N VAL A 263 13.41 -0.39 17.61
CA VAL A 263 14.12 -0.76 18.86
C VAL A 263 15.63 -0.61 18.70
N ALA A 264 16.17 -0.87 17.50
CA ALA A 264 17.57 -0.62 17.18
C ALA A 264 17.93 0.88 17.27
N GLY A 265 17.04 1.76 16.81
CA GLY A 265 17.20 3.22 16.97
C GLY A 265 17.20 3.62 18.45
N LEU A 266 16.28 3.05 19.24
CA LEU A 266 16.20 3.29 20.69
C LEU A 266 17.49 2.92 21.42
N LEU A 267 18.01 1.72 21.16
CA LEU A 267 19.25 1.25 21.78
C LEU A 267 20.46 2.03 21.28
N GLY A 268 20.45 2.46 20.02
CA GLY A 268 21.46 3.33 19.44
C GLY A 268 21.53 4.68 20.15
N ASP A 269 20.37 5.33 20.36
CA ASP A 269 20.32 6.63 21.03
C ASP A 269 20.67 6.53 22.52
N ILE A 270 20.16 5.51 23.23
CA ILE A 270 20.52 5.27 24.63
C ILE A 270 22.02 4.98 24.76
N GLY A 271 22.53 4.05 23.95
CA GLY A 271 23.94 3.68 23.96
C GLY A 271 24.85 4.84 23.55
N GLY A 272 24.44 5.64 22.57
CA GLY A 272 25.15 6.84 22.13
C GLY A 272 25.22 7.90 23.22
N GLN A 273 24.10 8.19 23.89
CA GLN A 273 24.06 9.17 24.98
C GLN A 273 24.86 8.69 26.20
N MET A 274 24.73 7.42 26.58
CA MET A 274 25.51 6.85 27.70
C MET A 274 27.01 6.79 27.40
N GLY A 275 27.38 6.40 26.18
CA GLY A 275 28.75 6.37 25.71
C GLY A 275 29.37 7.77 25.61
N LEU A 276 28.60 8.79 25.21
CA LEU A 276 29.08 10.16 25.08
C LEU A 276 29.26 10.86 26.42
N PHE A 277 28.27 10.77 27.32
CA PHE A 277 28.29 11.52 28.59
C PHE A 277 29.05 10.81 29.71
N ILE A 278 28.92 9.49 29.82
CA ILE A 278 29.50 8.72 30.94
C ILE A 278 30.75 7.96 30.46
N GLY A 279 30.90 7.72 29.15
CA GLY A 279 31.90 6.77 28.65
C GLY A 279 31.57 5.32 29.03
N ALA A 280 30.37 5.08 29.55
CA ALA A 280 29.93 3.77 30.00
C ALA A 280 29.35 2.97 28.84
N SER A 281 29.69 1.69 28.81
CA SER A 281 29.11 0.72 27.90
C SER A 281 28.31 -0.33 28.69
N ILE A 282 27.65 -1.25 27.98
CA ILE A 282 26.99 -2.38 28.62
C ILE A 282 27.98 -3.22 29.45
N LEU A 283 29.26 -3.26 29.06
CA LEU A 283 30.31 -3.93 29.81
C LEU A 283 30.58 -3.25 31.15
N SER A 284 30.56 -1.91 31.19
CA SER A 284 30.72 -1.13 32.42
C SER A 284 29.57 -1.40 33.40
N ILE A 285 28.34 -1.59 32.91
CA ILE A 285 27.20 -1.96 33.75
C ILE A 285 27.36 -3.37 34.31
N LEU A 286 27.78 -4.33 33.49
CA LEU A 286 28.03 -5.71 33.93
C LEU A 286 29.11 -5.76 35.01
N GLU A 287 30.18 -4.97 34.88
CA GLU A 287 31.26 -4.88 35.87
C GLU A 287 30.77 -4.33 37.22
N ILE A 288 29.90 -3.32 37.19
CA ILE A 288 29.27 -2.80 38.41
C ILE A 288 28.37 -3.86 39.07
N LEU A 289 27.62 -4.63 38.27
CA LEU A 289 26.77 -5.71 38.79
C LEU A 289 27.59 -6.84 39.42
N ASP A 290 28.71 -7.24 38.81
CA ASP A 290 29.62 -8.23 39.36
C ASP A 290 30.24 -7.76 40.68
N TYR A 291 30.65 -6.50 40.75
CA TYR A 291 31.16 -5.91 41.99
C TYR A 291 30.10 -5.91 43.10
N ILE A 292 28.86 -5.49 42.78
CA ILE A 292 27.74 -5.50 43.73
C ILE A 292 27.44 -6.94 44.19
N TYR A 293 27.44 -7.91 43.28
CA TYR A 293 27.19 -9.30 43.61
C TYR A 293 28.25 -9.86 44.57
N GLU A 294 29.54 -9.63 44.32
CA GLU A 294 30.60 -10.06 45.21
C GLU A 294 30.54 -9.36 46.58
N VAL A 295 30.19 -8.07 46.62
CA VAL A 295 29.99 -7.35 47.89
C VAL A 295 28.82 -7.92 48.70
N ILE A 296 27.69 -8.23 48.04
CA ILE A 296 26.53 -8.85 48.68
C ILE A 296 26.89 -10.24 49.20
N LYS A 297 27.55 -11.07 48.38
CA LYS A 297 28.02 -12.41 48.76
C LYS A 297 28.96 -12.35 49.96
N GLN A 298 29.92 -11.42 49.98
CA GLN A 298 30.82 -11.24 51.13
C GLN A 298 30.07 -10.76 52.38
N ARG A 299 29.10 -9.84 52.26
CA ARG A 299 28.26 -9.43 53.40
C ARG A 299 27.39 -10.59 53.91
N LEU A 300 26.80 -11.39 53.03
CA LEU A 300 26.00 -12.56 53.39
C LEU A 300 26.87 -13.63 54.08
N GLN A 301 28.09 -13.88 53.57
CA GLN A 301 29.05 -14.80 54.18
C GLN A 301 29.56 -14.31 55.55
N ARG A 302 29.67 -13.00 55.76
CA ARG A 302 29.99 -12.44 57.09
C ARG A 302 28.82 -12.54 58.06
N LEU A 303 27.58 -12.42 57.59
CA LEU A 303 26.38 -12.64 58.40
C LEU A 303 26.14 -14.13 58.73
N LEU A 304 26.58 -15.04 57.86
CA LEU A 304 26.46 -16.50 58.02
C LEU A 304 27.69 -17.16 58.69
N ARG A 305 28.73 -16.42 59.10
CA ARG A 305 29.87 -16.99 59.85
C ARG A 305 29.50 -17.14 61.33
N PRO A 306 29.42 -18.36 61.89
CA PRO A 306 29.44 -18.54 63.33
C PRO A 306 30.82 -18.15 63.86
N GLN A 307 30.88 -17.38 64.95
CA GLN A 307 32.12 -17.13 65.70
C GLN A 307 32.73 -18.48 66.11
N LYS A 308 33.86 -18.87 65.50
CA LYS A 308 34.75 -19.88 66.06
C LYS A 308 35.88 -19.18 66.81
N GLU A 309 35.90 -19.42 68.11
CA GLU A 309 36.83 -18.90 69.11
C GLU A 309 38.31 -19.06 68.72
N GLN A 310 39.12 -18.06 69.12
CA GLN A 310 40.58 -18.12 69.12
C GLN A 310 41.10 -19.13 70.16
N LYS A 311 42.07 -19.98 69.78
CA LYS A 311 43.02 -20.59 70.72
C LYS A 311 44.46 -20.37 70.26
N LYS A 312 45.24 -19.74 71.15
CA LYS A 312 46.67 -19.43 71.08
C LYS A 312 47.55 -20.69 71.06
N SER A 313 48.71 -20.63 70.39
CA SER A 313 49.98 -21.20 70.90
C SER A 313 51.24 -20.61 70.25
N LYS A 314 52.08 -19.99 71.11
CA LYS A 314 53.57 -20.00 71.25
C LYS A 314 54.57 -19.68 70.10
N GLN A 315 55.30 -18.57 70.35
CA GLN A 315 56.79 -18.43 70.55
C GLN A 315 57.79 -18.31 69.35
N GLN A 316 58.61 -17.24 69.42
CA GLN A 316 59.73 -16.70 68.58
C GLN A 316 61.06 -17.54 68.63
N PRO A 317 62.24 -17.21 67.98
CA PRO A 317 62.71 -15.97 67.28
C PRO A 317 63.60 -16.08 65.99
N SER A 318 63.81 -14.92 65.34
CA SER A 318 64.97 -14.37 64.57
C SER A 318 65.86 -15.19 63.61
N THR A 319 66.08 -14.69 62.38
CA THR A 319 67.41 -14.24 61.87
C THR A 319 67.34 -13.58 60.48
N VAL A 320 68.26 -12.63 60.27
CA VAL A 320 68.52 -11.78 59.09
C VAL A 320 69.52 -12.46 58.15
N ALA A 321 69.37 -12.33 56.82
CA ALA A 321 70.44 -12.40 55.80
C ALA A 321 69.85 -12.19 54.38
N THR A 322 69.99 -11.01 53.78
CA THR A 322 71.01 -10.61 52.77
C THR A 322 70.80 -11.14 51.35
N VAL A 323 70.69 -10.19 50.43
CA VAL A 323 70.72 -10.31 48.96
C VAL A 323 72.10 -10.82 48.51
N GLY A 324 72.11 -11.73 47.53
CA GLY A 324 73.30 -12.13 46.78
C GLY A 324 72.94 -12.32 45.31
N LEU A 325 73.58 -11.50 44.46
CA LEU A 325 73.57 -11.54 43.00
C LEU A 325 74.75 -12.43 42.52
N GLU A 326 74.71 -12.79 41.24
CA GLU A 326 75.83 -13.21 40.36
C GLU A 326 75.81 -14.67 39.85
N ASP A 327 75.31 -14.79 38.61
CA ASP A 327 76.10 -15.09 37.40
C ASP A 327 76.24 -16.51 36.78
N VAL A 328 75.83 -16.52 35.50
CA VAL A 328 76.52 -17.09 34.31
C VAL A 328 76.43 -18.60 34.08
N LYS A 329 75.79 -19.02 32.96
CA LYS A 329 76.50 -19.33 31.69
C LYS A 329 75.57 -19.91 30.60
N ALA A 330 75.80 -19.43 29.38
CA ALA A 330 75.17 -19.80 28.12
C ALA A 330 75.59 -21.18 27.57
N LYS A 331 74.77 -21.73 26.65
CA LYS A 331 75.21 -22.56 25.51
C LYS A 331 74.23 -22.38 24.33
N GLN A 332 74.83 -22.31 23.13
CA GLN A 332 74.27 -21.92 21.84
C GLN A 332 74.59 -23.05 20.82
N GLU A 333 73.64 -23.48 19.97
CA GLU A 333 73.65 -23.56 18.46
C GLU A 333 73.24 -24.96 17.94
N PRO A 334 72.98 -25.20 16.62
CA PRO A 334 72.12 -24.49 15.64
C PRO A 334 71.35 -25.46 14.68
N ASN A 335 70.40 -24.96 13.84
CA ASN A 335 70.43 -25.02 12.35
C ASN A 335 69.09 -24.78 11.61
N ASP A 336 69.23 -23.96 10.55
CA ASP A 336 68.67 -23.99 9.18
C ASP A 336 67.28 -23.42 8.77
N MET A 337 67.39 -22.57 7.75
CA MET A 337 66.47 -21.71 6.95
C MET A 337 65.94 -22.46 5.68
N PRO A 338 65.22 -21.89 4.65
CA PRO A 338 64.96 -20.46 4.33
C PRO A 338 63.59 -20.04 3.71
N ARG A 339 63.42 -18.69 3.61
CA ARG A 339 62.79 -17.84 2.55
C ARG A 339 61.24 -17.84 2.41
N SER A 340 60.55 -16.72 2.16
CA SER A 340 60.89 -15.50 1.39
C SER A 340 60.01 -14.27 1.77
N HIS A 341 60.64 -13.08 1.79
CA HIS A 341 60.08 -11.72 1.64
C HIS A 341 59.83 -11.39 0.13
N PRO A 342 59.32 -10.21 -0.32
CA PRO A 342 59.27 -8.88 0.33
C PRO A 342 57.89 -8.18 0.12
N GLU A 343 57.59 -6.90 0.42
CA GLU A 343 58.34 -5.65 0.62
C GLU A 343 57.32 -4.63 1.20
N GLY A 344 57.64 -3.89 2.26
CA GLY A 344 57.97 -2.46 2.18
C GLY A 344 56.86 -1.60 2.82
N ALA A 345 56.99 -1.18 4.08
CA ALA A 345 57.62 0.07 4.54
C ALA A 345 56.90 1.32 3.96
N TYR A 346 56.43 2.31 4.73
CA TYR A 346 57.08 2.99 5.85
C TYR A 346 56.07 3.61 6.84
N ALA A 347 56.62 3.84 8.04
CA ALA A 347 56.16 4.67 9.15
C ALA A 347 56.13 6.19 8.74
N ASN A 348 55.71 7.20 9.50
CA ASN A 348 55.54 7.38 10.93
C ASN A 348 54.95 8.81 11.14
N THR A 349 54.11 8.99 12.16
CA THR A 349 54.13 10.08 13.17
C THR A 349 53.90 11.59 12.85
N ILE A 350 53.17 12.21 13.80
CA ILE A 350 53.30 13.57 14.42
C ILE A 350 52.24 14.66 14.08
N LEU A 351 51.45 14.98 15.12
CA LEU A 351 50.60 16.16 15.44
C LEU A 351 51.42 17.49 15.59
N PRO A 352 50.90 18.67 16.05
CA PRO A 352 49.56 19.30 16.06
C PRO A 352 49.51 20.82 15.70
N ASN A 353 48.28 21.37 15.69
CA ASN A 353 47.81 22.63 16.31
C ASN A 353 47.55 23.97 15.55
N HIS A 354 46.31 24.44 15.80
CA HIS A 354 45.75 25.80 15.99
C HIS A 354 45.75 26.88 14.87
N HIS A 355 44.55 27.34 14.45
CA HIS A 355 43.90 28.60 14.89
C HIS A 355 42.62 28.93 14.06
N HIS A 356 41.54 29.30 14.75
CA HIS A 356 40.34 30.07 14.30
C HIS A 356 40.64 31.61 14.30
N PRO A 357 39.75 32.58 13.94
CA PRO A 357 38.31 32.56 13.56
C PRO A 357 37.89 33.53 12.40
N HIS A 358 36.68 33.37 11.82
CA HIS A 358 35.57 34.37 11.83
C HIS A 358 34.37 33.97 10.92
N PRO A 359 33.13 34.41 11.24
CA PRO A 359 31.90 34.02 10.56
C PRO A 359 31.27 35.14 9.72
N HIS A 360 30.45 34.79 8.71
CA HIS A 360 29.51 35.71 8.07
C HIS A 360 28.08 35.16 8.12
N HIS A 361 27.23 35.89 8.85
CA HIS A 361 25.76 35.78 8.85
C HIS A 361 25.17 36.68 7.75
N HIS A 362 24.23 36.16 6.97
CA HIS A 362 23.29 36.94 6.15
C HIS A 362 21.87 36.84 6.73
N ARG A 363 21.18 38.00 6.75
CA ARG A 363 19.81 38.28 7.23
C ARG A 363 18.71 37.52 6.46
N PRO A 364 17.54 37.28 7.07
CA PRO A 364 16.29 37.01 6.35
C PRO A 364 15.46 38.30 6.14
N GLY A 365 14.88 38.43 4.95
CA GLY A 365 13.87 39.43 4.61
C GLY A 365 12.46 38.84 4.69
N HIS A 366 11.54 39.62 5.27
CA HIS A 366 10.10 39.39 5.29
C HIS A 366 9.49 39.58 3.88
N HIS A 367 8.60 38.68 3.45
CA HIS A 367 7.48 39.03 2.57
C HIS A 367 6.35 37.99 2.64
N GLY A 368 5.15 38.47 3.01
CA GLY A 368 3.97 38.48 2.14
C GLY A 368 3.32 37.16 1.74
N VAL A 369 2.19 36.89 2.40
CA VAL A 369 0.98 36.20 1.93
C VAL A 369 0.66 36.44 0.44
N PHE A 370 0.40 35.37 -0.32
CA PHE A 370 -0.71 35.29 -1.27
C PHE A 370 -1.00 33.82 -1.63
N GLU A 371 -2.22 33.39 -1.30
CA GLU A 371 -2.87 32.17 -1.81
C GLU A 371 -3.40 32.45 -3.21
N ASP A 372 -3.23 31.52 -4.15
CA ASP A 372 -4.11 31.31 -5.31
C ASP A 372 -3.67 30.02 -6.02
N PHE A 373 -4.36 28.91 -5.78
CA PHE A 373 -4.32 27.74 -6.65
C PHE A 373 -5.74 27.25 -6.87
N ALA A 374 -6.31 27.66 -8.00
CA ALA A 374 -7.39 26.99 -8.70
C ALA A 374 -6.80 26.39 -9.98
N CYS A 375 -6.99 25.07 -10.15
CA CYS A 375 -7.18 24.38 -11.42
C CYS A 375 -7.86 23.05 -11.10
#